data_AF-D0UN90-F1
#
_entry.id   AF-D0UN90-F1
#
_cell.length_a   1.000
_cell.length_b   1.000
_cell.length_c   1.000
_cell.angle_alpha   90.00
_cell.angle_beta   90.00
_cell.angle_gamma   90.00
#
_symmetry.space_group_name_H-M   'P 1'
#
loop_
_entity.id
_entity.type
_entity.pdbx_description
1 polymer ?
#
loop_
_entity_poly.entity_id
_entity_poly.type
_entity_poly.pdbx_seq_one_letter_code
_entity_poly.pdbx_strand_id
1 'polypeptide(L)'
;PIAASTNRGRDLIGVQTLIKKHQVVLAEINNRENHIHSVCQRGEEMLKIDHFPSEEVKKKIESLEETWHQFKDKALQRKQDLEDSLQSHQYFADANEAESWMKEKEPLVASQESGKDEDSTESLLKKHEALMADLEAFGNTIIGLQKQAQSCRQQVTPIVDHSGKEFVISLCDYTEKRPREVSMKKGDVLNLLNSNNK
;
A
#
# COMPACT_ATOMS: atom_id res chain seq x y z
N PRO A 1 3.23 -18.53 -5.20
CA PRO A 1 3.10 -17.52 -6.28
C PRO A 1 3.33 -16.10 -5.75
N ILE A 2 4.11 -15.27 -6.44
CA ILE A 2 4.43 -13.88 -6.01
C ILE A 2 3.15 -13.05 -5.81
N ALA A 3 2.09 -13.32 -6.60
CA ALA A 3 0.78 -12.68 -6.48
C ALA A 3 0.05 -12.93 -5.15
N ALA A 4 0.42 -13.96 -4.39
CA ALA A 4 -0.15 -14.29 -3.08
C ALA A 4 0.80 -13.98 -1.91
N SER A 5 1.91 -13.29 -2.18
CA SER A 5 2.89 -12.93 -1.14
C SER A 5 2.34 -11.87 -0.20
N THR A 6 2.49 -12.07 1.11
CA THR A 6 2.11 -11.12 2.15
C THR A 6 3.22 -10.13 2.52
N ASN A 7 4.42 -10.25 1.93
CA ASN A 7 5.54 -9.37 2.22
C ASN A 7 5.28 -7.96 1.68
N ARG A 8 5.12 -6.94 2.53
CA ARG A 8 4.81 -5.57 2.08
C ARG A 8 6.03 -4.67 1.90
N GLY A 9 7.23 -5.14 2.23
CA GLY A 9 8.44 -4.29 2.32
C GLY A 9 8.63 -3.78 3.74
N ARG A 10 9.88 -3.43 4.10
CA ARG A 10 10.25 -2.93 5.44
C ARG A 10 10.76 -1.49 5.42
N ASP A 11 11.07 -0.98 4.24
CA ASP A 11 11.58 0.36 3.98
C ASP A 11 11.14 0.79 2.58
N LEU A 12 11.30 2.08 2.27
CA LEU A 12 10.86 2.69 1.01
C LEU A 12 11.44 1.96 -0.22
N ILE A 13 12.73 1.61 -0.16
CA ILE A 13 13.46 0.95 -1.25
C ILE A 13 12.92 -0.48 -1.48
N GLY A 14 12.67 -1.21 -0.40
CA GLY A 14 12.13 -2.56 -0.41
C GLY A 14 10.73 -2.60 -1.01
N VAL A 15 9.86 -1.64 -0.64
CA VAL A 15 8.51 -1.53 -1.20
C VAL A 15 8.58 -1.20 -2.70
N GLN A 16 9.38 -0.21 -3.10
CA GLN A 16 9.56 0.15 -4.52
C GLN A 16 10.07 -1.04 -5.35
N THR A 17 10.97 -1.84 -4.79
CA THR A 17 11.47 -3.07 -5.42
C THR A 17 10.37 -4.11 -5.60
N LEU A 18 9.54 -4.31 -4.58
CA LEU A 18 8.40 -5.23 -4.64
C LEU A 18 7.35 -4.77 -5.66
N ILE A 19 7.07 -3.47 -5.75
CA ILE A 19 6.19 -2.89 -6.77
C ILE A 19 6.71 -3.18 -8.18
N LYS A 20 8.00 -2.91 -8.44
CA LYS A 20 8.61 -3.21 -9.75
C LYS A 20 8.50 -4.68 -10.12
N LYS A 21 8.74 -5.59 -9.16
CA LYS A 21 8.57 -7.04 -9.37
C LYS A 21 7.11 -7.41 -9.66
N HIS A 22 6.15 -6.81 -8.93
CA HIS A 22 4.73 -7.08 -9.11
C HIS A 22 4.18 -6.51 -10.44
N GLN A 23 4.73 -5.41 -10.93
CA GLN A 23 4.41 -4.88 -12.27
C GLN A 23 4.72 -5.90 -13.37
N VAL A 24 5.83 -6.65 -13.25
CA VAL A 24 6.14 -7.74 -14.19
C VAL A 24 5.07 -8.82 -14.14
N VAL A 25 4.62 -9.22 -12.95
CA VAL A 25 3.54 -10.21 -12.78
C VAL A 25 2.24 -9.72 -13.40
N LEU A 26 1.87 -8.45 -13.23
CA LEU A 26 0.67 -7.87 -13.83
C LEU A 26 0.75 -7.87 -15.36
N ALA A 27 1.93 -7.56 -15.92
CA ALA A 27 2.14 -7.62 -17.37
C ALA A 27 2.00 -9.06 -17.90
N GLU A 28 2.53 -10.05 -17.18
CA GLU A 28 2.36 -11.46 -17.52
C GLU A 28 0.89 -11.91 -17.45
N ILE A 29 0.14 -11.47 -16.44
CA ILE A 29 -1.30 -11.73 -16.31
C ILE A 29 -2.04 -11.17 -17.51
N ASN A 30 -1.80 -9.89 -17.84
CA ASN A 30 -2.45 -9.23 -18.98
C ASN A 30 -2.11 -9.93 -20.31
N ASN A 31 -0.88 -10.40 -20.48
CA ASN A 31 -0.48 -11.14 -21.69
C ASN A 31 -1.18 -12.51 -21.80
N ARG A 32 -1.46 -13.17 -20.67
CA ARG A 32 -2.15 -14.47 -20.64
C ARG A 32 -3.67 -14.37 -20.76
N GLU A 33 -4.24 -13.19 -20.54
CA GLU A 33 -5.70 -12.91 -20.64
C GLU A 33 -6.28 -13.43 -21.97
N ASN A 34 -5.66 -13.07 -23.09
CA ASN A 34 -6.10 -13.47 -24.43
C ASN A 34 -6.05 -15.00 -24.63
N HIS A 35 -5.07 -15.67 -24.03
CA HIS A 35 -4.94 -17.11 -24.15
C HIS A 35 -6.05 -17.84 -23.37
N ILE A 36 -6.33 -17.40 -22.15
CA ILE A 36 -7.44 -17.93 -21.34
C ILE A 36 -8.77 -17.72 -22.07
N HIS A 37 -9.00 -16.51 -22.58
CA HIS A 37 -10.22 -16.19 -23.33
C HIS A 37 -10.38 -17.09 -24.57
N SER A 38 -9.30 -17.29 -25.34
CA SER A 38 -9.33 -18.18 -26.52
C SER A 38 -9.59 -19.65 -26.18
N VAL A 39 -9.11 -20.13 -25.03
CA VAL A 39 -9.39 -21.49 -24.55
C VAL A 39 -10.85 -21.64 -24.15
N CYS A 40 -11.41 -20.67 -23.42
CA CYS A 40 -12.83 -20.65 -23.06
C CYS A 40 -13.71 -20.61 -24.32
N GLN A 41 -13.42 -19.71 -25.27
CA GLN A 41 -14.15 -19.60 -26.53
C GLN A 41 -14.18 -20.91 -27.33
N ARG A 42 -13.04 -21.59 -27.47
CA ARG A 42 -12.98 -22.90 -28.14
C ARG A 42 -13.81 -23.95 -27.40
N GLY A 43 -13.81 -23.93 -26.07
CA GLY A 43 -14.67 -24.80 -25.27
C GLY A 43 -16.16 -24.54 -25.52
N GLU A 44 -16.57 -23.27 -25.59
CA GLU A 44 -17.95 -22.88 -25.91
C GLU A 44 -18.39 -23.31 -27.32
N GLU A 45 -17.49 -23.22 -28.30
CA GLU A 45 -17.74 -23.72 -29.66
C GLU A 45 -17.97 -25.23 -29.67
N MET A 46 -17.20 -26.00 -28.88
CA MET A 46 -17.39 -27.45 -28.75
C MET A 46 -18.75 -27.81 -28.13
N LEU A 47 -19.25 -26.99 -27.20
CA LEU A 47 -20.58 -27.18 -26.60
C LEU A 47 -21.72 -26.99 -27.62
N LYS A 48 -21.52 -26.18 -28.67
CA LYS A 48 -22.52 -25.94 -29.72
C LYS A 48 -22.66 -27.09 -30.71
N ILE A 49 -21.65 -27.95 -30.84
CA ILE A 49 -21.57 -28.99 -31.87
C ILE A 49 -22.12 -30.35 -31.39
N ASP A 50 -22.59 -30.46 -30.14
CA ASP A 50 -23.28 -31.63 -29.55
C ASP A 50 -22.59 -33.00 -29.79
N HIS A 51 -21.25 -32.98 -29.92
CA HIS A 51 -20.41 -34.16 -30.24
C HIS A 51 -19.34 -34.44 -29.15
N PHE A 52 -19.51 -33.97 -27.91
CA PHE A 52 -18.54 -34.19 -26.83
C PHE A 52 -19.24 -34.41 -25.48
N PRO A 53 -18.53 -34.83 -24.40
CA PRO A 53 -19.10 -34.81 -23.05
C PRO A 53 -19.34 -33.34 -22.63
N SER A 54 -20.47 -32.77 -23.08
CA SER A 54 -20.78 -31.34 -22.98
C SER A 54 -20.76 -30.84 -21.53
N GLU A 55 -21.17 -31.70 -20.59
CA GLU A 55 -21.13 -31.38 -19.16
C GLU A 55 -19.70 -31.26 -18.59
N GLU A 56 -18.76 -32.08 -19.05
CA GLU A 56 -17.36 -32.00 -18.56
C GLU A 56 -16.66 -30.77 -19.12
N VAL A 57 -16.88 -30.47 -20.41
CA VAL A 57 -16.33 -29.28 -21.08
C VAL A 57 -16.86 -28.01 -20.42
N LYS A 58 -18.17 -27.93 -20.17
CA LYS A 58 -18.81 -26.79 -19.51
C LYS A 58 -18.23 -26.55 -18.11
N LYS A 59 -18.17 -27.58 -17.26
CA LYS A 59 -17.57 -27.48 -15.92
C LYS A 59 -16.12 -27.02 -15.96
N LYS A 60 -15.36 -27.44 -16.99
CA LYS A 60 -13.96 -27.05 -17.12
C LYS A 60 -13.79 -25.58 -17.49
N ILE A 61 -14.65 -25.05 -18.37
CA ILE A 61 -14.66 -23.62 -18.73
C ILE A 61 -15.01 -22.78 -17.49
N GLU A 62 -16.13 -23.10 -16.82
CA GLU A 62 -16.59 -22.38 -15.63
C GLU A 62 -15.51 -22.35 -14.54
N SER A 63 -14.88 -23.50 -14.25
CA SER A 63 -13.80 -23.60 -13.28
C SER A 63 -12.55 -22.79 -13.69
N LEU A 64 -12.22 -22.76 -14.98
CA LEU A 64 -11.07 -22.01 -15.49
C LEU A 64 -11.32 -20.49 -15.37
N GLU A 65 -12.50 -20.02 -15.74
CA GLU A 65 -12.90 -18.62 -15.62
C GLU A 65 -12.94 -18.15 -14.18
N GLU A 66 -13.54 -18.94 -13.27
CA GLU A 66 -13.57 -18.64 -11.85
C GLU A 66 -12.14 -18.55 -11.28
N THR A 67 -11.28 -19.54 -11.59
CA THR A 67 -9.89 -19.54 -11.12
C THR A 67 -9.11 -18.35 -11.67
N TRP A 68 -9.33 -17.98 -12.94
CA TRP A 68 -8.70 -16.83 -13.56
C TRP A 68 -9.14 -15.52 -12.92
N HIS A 69 -10.44 -15.35 -12.66
CA HIS A 69 -10.98 -14.17 -11.98
C HIS A 69 -10.41 -14.01 -10.57
N GLN A 70 -10.46 -15.07 -9.76
CA GLN A 70 -9.89 -15.08 -8.42
C GLN A 70 -8.38 -14.79 -8.42
N PHE A 71 -7.66 -15.25 -9.43
CA PHE A 71 -6.23 -14.98 -9.57
C PHE A 71 -5.95 -13.51 -9.88
N LYS A 72 -6.73 -12.90 -10.79
CA LYS A 72 -6.65 -11.46 -11.08
C LYS A 72 -6.97 -10.62 -9.85
N ASP A 73 -8.02 -10.97 -9.12
CA ASP A 73 -8.42 -10.25 -7.90
C ASP A 73 -7.29 -10.27 -6.86
N LYS A 74 -6.66 -11.42 -6.64
CA LYS A 74 -5.51 -11.53 -5.74
C LYS A 74 -4.34 -10.67 -6.21
N ALA A 75 -4.06 -10.63 -7.51
CA ALA A 75 -3.00 -9.79 -8.07
C ALA A 75 -3.29 -8.28 -7.94
N LEU A 76 -4.55 -7.87 -8.12
CA LEU A 76 -4.99 -6.49 -7.94
C LEU A 76 -4.98 -6.07 -6.47
N GLN A 77 -5.46 -6.93 -5.56
CA GLN A 77 -5.39 -6.69 -4.13
C GLN A 77 -3.93 -6.53 -3.68
N ARG A 78 -3.04 -7.39 -4.18
CA ARG A 78 -1.61 -7.30 -3.90
C ARG A 78 -0.98 -5.99 -4.40
N LYS A 79 -1.44 -5.46 -5.54
CA LYS A 79 -1.00 -4.16 -6.04
C LYS A 79 -1.41 -3.05 -5.06
N GLN A 80 -2.68 -3.04 -4.64
CA GLN A 80 -3.18 -2.05 -3.68
C GLN A 80 -2.41 -2.11 -2.36
N ASP A 81 -2.18 -3.30 -1.81
CA ASP A 81 -1.41 -3.49 -0.58
C ASP A 81 0.02 -2.89 -0.66
N LEU A 82 0.66 -3.00 -1.83
CA LEU A 82 1.99 -2.44 -2.07
C LEU A 82 1.95 -0.92 -2.27
N GLU A 83 0.93 -0.38 -2.93
CA GLU A 83 0.72 1.05 -3.08
C GLU A 83 0.45 1.73 -1.73
N ASP A 84 -0.39 1.11 -0.89
CA ASP A 84 -0.66 1.58 0.48
C ASP A 84 0.62 1.58 1.33
N SER A 85 1.44 0.52 1.21
CA SER A 85 2.73 0.44 1.91
C SER A 85 3.70 1.52 1.43
N LEU A 86 3.74 1.79 0.12
CA LEU A 86 4.60 2.82 -0.46
C LEU A 86 4.23 4.20 0.10
N GLN A 87 2.93 4.51 0.12
CA GLN A 87 2.42 5.79 0.61
C GLN A 87 2.79 6.02 2.07
N SER A 88 2.62 4.99 2.90
CA SER A 88 3.00 5.03 4.32
C SER A 88 4.50 5.27 4.52
N HIS A 89 5.35 4.50 3.84
CA HIS A 89 6.81 4.67 3.96
C HIS A 89 7.29 6.02 3.43
N GLN A 90 6.70 6.52 2.34
CA GLN A 90 7.01 7.85 1.81
C GLN A 90 6.63 8.93 2.84
N TYR A 91 5.45 8.82 3.46
CA TYR A 91 4.99 9.79 4.46
C TYR A 91 5.96 9.88 5.64
N PHE A 92 6.36 8.74 6.20
CA PHE A 92 7.30 8.74 7.32
C PHE A 92 8.69 9.26 6.91
N ALA A 93 9.15 8.99 5.69
CA ALA A 93 10.41 9.55 5.20
C ALA A 93 10.33 11.09 5.11
N ASP A 94 9.29 11.62 4.47
CA ASP A 94 9.07 13.05 4.28
C ASP A 94 8.84 13.76 5.63
N ALA A 95 8.12 13.13 6.56
CA ALA A 95 7.90 13.66 7.91
C ALA A 95 9.20 13.75 8.72
N ASN A 96 10.04 12.70 8.66
CA ASN A 96 11.35 12.71 9.32
C ASN A 96 12.28 13.79 8.74
N GLU A 97 12.26 13.98 7.42
CA GLU A 97 13.01 15.06 6.76
C GLU A 97 12.51 16.43 7.23
N ALA A 98 11.19 16.61 7.29
CA ALA A 98 10.59 17.84 7.79
C ALA A 98 10.95 18.13 9.26
N GLU A 99 10.93 17.12 10.13
CA GLU A 99 11.36 17.24 11.52
C GLU A 99 12.85 17.61 11.63
N SER A 100 13.70 17.01 10.80
CA SER A 100 15.14 17.32 10.78
C SER A 100 15.37 18.77 10.36
N TRP A 101 14.66 19.24 9.33
CA TRP A 101 14.74 20.61 8.86
C TRP A 101 14.29 21.61 9.94
N MET A 102 13.18 21.33 10.64
CA MET A 102 12.71 22.19 11.73
C MET A 102 13.73 22.29 12.86
N LYS A 103 14.35 21.17 13.26
CA LYS A 103 15.43 21.15 14.27
C LYS A 103 16.66 21.95 13.85
N GLU A 104 16.98 21.96 12.56
CA GLU A 104 18.08 22.76 12.01
C GLU A 104 17.79 24.26 12.09
N LYS A 105 16.54 24.67 11.82
CA LYS A 105 16.12 26.09 11.82
C LYS A 105 15.83 26.64 13.23
N GLU A 106 15.50 25.79 14.19
CA GLU A 106 15.20 26.16 15.58
C GLU A 106 16.23 27.12 16.23
N PRO A 107 17.56 26.88 16.17
CA PRO A 107 18.54 27.81 16.75
C PRO A 107 18.59 29.17 16.04
N LEU A 108 18.27 29.24 14.74
CA LEU A 108 18.26 30.50 13.99
C LEU A 108 17.09 31.39 14.43
N VAL A 109 15.93 30.77 14.69
CA VAL A 109 14.74 31.45 15.22
C VAL A 109 14.95 31.89 16.67
N ALA A 110 15.66 31.08 17.46
CA ALA A 110 15.95 31.37 18.86
C ALA A 110 17.09 32.39 19.07
N SER A 111 17.77 32.83 18.01
CA SER A 111 18.86 33.80 18.11
C SER A 111 18.36 35.13 18.67
N GLN A 112 19.01 35.60 19.74
CA GLN A 112 18.78 36.92 20.35
C GLN A 112 19.87 37.92 19.96
N GLU A 113 20.64 37.64 18.89
CA GLU A 113 21.70 38.53 18.43
C GLU A 113 21.14 39.91 18.04
N SER A 114 21.66 40.95 18.68
CA SER A 114 21.40 42.34 18.34
C SER A 114 22.62 42.95 17.66
N GLY A 115 22.41 43.65 16.55
CA GLY A 115 23.47 44.38 15.85
C GLY A 115 24.09 45.46 16.74
N LYS A 116 25.40 45.62 16.64
CA LYS A 116 26.17 46.61 17.42
C LYS A 116 26.40 47.93 16.66
N ASP A 117 26.18 47.90 15.35
CA ASP A 117 26.34 48.99 14.40
C ASP A 117 25.33 48.81 13.25
N GLU A 118 25.24 49.81 12.38
CA GLU A 118 24.28 49.84 11.26
C GLU A 118 24.47 48.65 10.31
N ASP A 119 25.72 48.37 9.91
CA ASP A 119 26.07 47.26 9.01
C ASP A 119 25.70 45.88 9.59
N SER A 120 25.99 45.63 10.88
CA SER A 120 25.62 44.37 11.53
C SER A 120 24.12 44.22 11.70
N THR A 121 23.40 45.32 11.96
CA THR A 121 21.94 45.33 12.04
C THR A 121 21.32 45.02 10.69
N GLU A 122 21.81 45.63 9.60
CA GLU A 122 21.33 45.37 8.24
C GLU A 122 21.61 43.91 7.82
N SER A 123 22.76 43.36 8.18
CA SER A 123 23.11 41.96 7.94
C SER A 123 22.17 40.99 8.68
N LEU A 124 21.87 41.27 9.95
CA LEU A 124 20.89 40.49 10.73
C LEU A 124 19.48 40.56 10.14
N LEU A 125 19.06 41.74 9.67
CA LEU A 125 17.77 41.90 9.00
C LEU A 125 17.67 41.04 7.74
N LYS A 126 18.69 41.05 6.87
CA LYS A 126 18.73 40.20 5.66
C LYS A 126 18.67 38.71 5.99
N LYS A 127 19.36 38.27 7.06
CA LYS A 127 19.28 36.87 7.52
C LYS A 127 17.88 36.52 8.01
N HIS A 128 17.22 37.43 8.72
CA HIS A 128 15.86 37.24 9.19
C HIS A 128 14.86 37.16 8.02
N GLU A 129 14.96 38.05 7.03
CA GLU A 129 14.14 38.02 5.82
C GLU A 129 14.31 36.69 5.06
N ALA A 130 15.54 36.22 4.91
CA ALA A 130 15.82 34.92 4.30
C ALA A 130 15.19 33.76 5.09
N LEU A 131 15.27 33.79 6.42
CA LEU A 131 14.65 32.78 7.28
C LEU A 131 13.12 32.80 7.17
N MET A 132 12.50 33.98 7.07
CA MET A 132 11.05 34.11 6.88
C MET A 132 10.60 33.54 5.53
N ALA A 133 11.35 33.81 4.46
CA ALA A 133 11.08 33.23 3.15
C ALA A 133 11.22 31.69 3.15
N ASP A 134 12.25 31.17 3.82
CA ASP A 134 12.44 29.72 4.02
C ASP A 134 11.24 29.09 4.77
N LEU A 135 10.78 29.71 5.86
CA LEU A 135 9.63 29.25 6.64
C LEU A 135 8.33 29.25 5.84
N GLU A 136 8.08 30.32 5.06
CA GLU A 136 6.92 30.40 4.17
C GLU A 136 6.95 29.30 3.11
N ALA A 137 8.09 29.10 2.45
CA ALA A 137 8.25 28.05 1.45
C ALA A 137 8.02 26.65 2.05
N PHE A 138 8.53 26.41 3.26
CA PHE A 138 8.36 25.14 3.98
C PHE A 138 6.92 24.87 4.41
N GLY A 139 6.09 25.92 4.59
CA GLY A 139 4.67 25.78 4.83
C GLY A 139 3.95 24.92 3.78
N ASN A 140 4.39 24.98 2.51
CA ASN A 140 3.86 24.12 1.44
C ASN A 140 4.16 22.63 1.68
N THR A 141 5.34 22.31 2.21
CA THR A 141 5.74 20.93 2.57
C THR A 141 4.84 20.39 3.66
N ILE A 142 4.54 21.19 4.70
CA ILE A 142 3.63 20.79 5.79
C ILE A 142 2.21 20.53 5.26
N ILE A 143 1.70 21.38 4.36
CA ILE A 143 0.40 21.17 3.72
C ILE A 143 0.41 19.88 2.88
N GLY A 144 1.50 19.61 2.16
CA GLY A 144 1.69 18.36 1.42
C GLY A 144 1.63 17.13 2.32
N LEU A 145 2.38 17.14 3.44
CA LEU A 145 2.39 16.09 4.45
C LEU A 145 1.00 15.86 5.06
N GLN A 146 0.23 16.91 5.34
CA GLN A 146 -1.14 16.79 5.85
C GLN A 146 -2.06 16.08 4.85
N LYS A 147 -2.00 16.46 3.57
CA LYS A 147 -2.79 15.80 2.51
C LYS A 147 -2.38 14.33 2.34
N GLN A 148 -1.09 14.05 2.42
CA GLN A 148 -0.57 12.69 2.34
C GLN A 148 -1.04 11.85 3.53
N ALA A 149 -0.98 12.38 4.75
CA ALA A 149 -1.49 11.72 5.96
C ALA A 149 -2.98 11.38 5.87
N GLN A 150 -3.80 12.29 5.34
CA GLN A 150 -5.24 12.03 5.12
C GLN A 150 -5.49 10.96 4.07
N SER A 151 -4.60 10.86 3.09
CA SER A 151 -4.71 9.91 1.98
C SER A 151 -4.11 8.55 2.30
N CYS A 152 -3.21 8.46 3.29
CA CYS A 152 -2.67 7.21 3.82
C CYS A 152 -3.81 6.37 4.38
N ARG A 153 -4.25 5.36 3.64
CA ARG A 153 -5.11 4.32 4.21
C ARG A 153 -4.32 3.65 5.33
N GLN A 154 -4.78 3.80 6.57
CA GLN A 154 -4.25 3.04 7.68
C GLN A 154 -4.29 1.55 7.31
N GLN A 155 -3.13 0.94 7.06
CA GLN A 155 -2.94 -0.42 7.53
C GLN A 155 -3.07 -0.30 9.03
N VAL A 156 -4.24 -0.66 9.57
CA VAL A 156 -4.45 -0.69 11.02
C VAL A 156 -3.34 -1.59 11.55
N THR A 157 -2.35 -0.99 12.19
CA THR A 157 -1.30 -1.72 12.88
C THR A 157 -2.01 -2.68 13.80
N PRO A 158 -1.66 -3.98 13.80
CA PRO A 158 -2.33 -4.90 14.67
C PRO A 158 -2.29 -4.34 16.10
N ILE A 159 -3.45 -4.12 16.70
CA ILE A 159 -3.50 -3.55 18.04
C ILE A 159 -2.87 -4.62 18.93
N VAL A 160 -1.77 -4.31 19.61
CA VAL A 160 -1.16 -5.23 20.58
C VAL A 160 -1.83 -4.95 21.91
N ASP A 161 -2.61 -5.89 22.43
CA ASP A 161 -3.15 -5.73 23.77
C ASP A 161 -2.05 -5.84 24.84
N HIS A 162 -2.38 -5.53 26.09
CA HIS A 162 -1.47 -5.66 27.24
C HIS A 162 -0.97 -7.10 27.47
N SER A 163 -1.53 -8.09 26.78
CA SER A 163 -1.12 -9.50 26.79
C SER A 163 -0.24 -9.89 25.60
N GLY A 164 0.09 -8.96 24.70
CA GLY A 164 0.92 -9.20 23.52
C GLY A 164 0.18 -9.83 22.34
N LYS A 165 -1.16 -9.87 22.36
CA LYS A 165 -1.95 -10.39 21.25
C LYS A 165 -2.19 -9.31 20.21
N GLU A 166 -2.00 -9.67 18.96
CA GLU A 166 -2.19 -8.80 17.80
C GLU A 166 -3.63 -8.91 17.26
N PHE A 167 -4.29 -7.78 17.02
CA PHE A 167 -5.66 -7.73 16.49
C PHE A 167 -5.73 -6.97 15.17
N VAL A 168 -6.43 -7.48 14.16
CA VAL A 168 -6.61 -6.83 12.85
C VAL A 168 -8.08 -6.64 12.50
N ILE A 169 -8.40 -5.70 11.62
CA ILE A 169 -9.76 -5.46 11.14
C ILE A 169 -9.95 -6.09 9.76
N SER A 170 -11.06 -6.79 9.56
CA SER A 170 -11.45 -7.34 8.27
C SER A 170 -11.78 -6.24 7.28
N LEU A 171 -11.11 -6.24 6.13
CA LEU A 171 -11.30 -5.22 5.09
C LEU A 171 -12.37 -5.59 4.06
N CYS A 172 -12.79 -6.86 4.02
CA CYS A 172 -13.80 -7.38 3.11
C CYS A 172 -14.62 -8.49 3.77
N ASP A 173 -15.77 -8.80 3.18
CA ASP A 173 -16.54 -9.98 3.57
C ASP A 173 -15.81 -11.24 3.09
N TYR A 174 -15.56 -12.19 3.98
CA TYR A 174 -14.92 -13.47 3.69
C TYR A 174 -15.78 -14.61 4.24
N THR A 175 -15.91 -15.70 3.50
CA THR A 175 -16.63 -16.91 3.97
C THR A 175 -15.95 -18.16 3.42
N GLU A 176 -15.36 -18.96 4.32
CA GLU A 176 -14.75 -20.25 4.00
C GLU A 176 -15.73 -21.36 4.37
N LYS A 177 -16.09 -22.22 3.40
CA LYS A 177 -17.19 -23.19 3.59
C LYS A 177 -16.79 -24.51 4.27
N ARG A 178 -15.52 -24.95 4.26
CA ARG A 178 -15.01 -26.19 4.92
C ARG A 178 -13.48 -26.20 5.02
N PRO A 179 -12.86 -26.87 6.03
CA PRO A 179 -13.43 -27.78 7.03
C PRO A 179 -13.86 -27.12 8.36
N ARG A 180 -13.71 -25.80 8.50
CA ARG A 180 -14.37 -24.99 9.53
C ARG A 180 -15.09 -23.87 8.81
N GLU A 181 -16.39 -23.72 9.06
CA GLU A 181 -17.14 -22.60 8.51
C GLU A 181 -16.69 -21.33 9.24
N VAL A 182 -15.93 -20.49 8.54
CA VAL A 182 -15.48 -19.18 9.07
C VAL A 182 -16.06 -18.13 8.16
N SER A 183 -16.85 -17.23 8.73
CA SER A 183 -17.30 -16.02 8.04
C SER A 183 -16.80 -14.80 8.79
N MET A 184 -16.40 -13.78 8.04
CA MET A 184 -15.94 -12.50 8.55
C MET A 184 -16.65 -11.43 7.73
N LYS A 185 -17.16 -10.41 8.41
CA LYS A 185 -17.73 -9.22 7.79
C LYS A 185 -16.70 -8.10 7.77
N LYS A 186 -16.81 -7.23 6.78
CA LYS A 186 -16.03 -5.99 6.73
C LYS A 186 -16.23 -5.21 8.03
N GLY A 187 -15.14 -4.90 8.72
CA GLY A 187 -15.14 -4.22 10.02
C GLY A 187 -14.94 -5.13 11.23
N ASP A 188 -14.98 -6.45 11.08
CA ASP A 188 -14.76 -7.38 12.19
C ASP A 188 -13.33 -7.30 12.73
N VAL A 189 -13.15 -7.25 14.05
CA VAL A 189 -11.85 -7.31 14.71
C VAL A 189 -11.48 -8.78 14.96
N LEU A 190 -10.27 -9.18 14.55
CA LEU A 190 -9.80 -10.56 14.56
C LEU A 190 -8.49 -10.68 15.31
N ASN A 191 -8.34 -11.76 16.06
CA ASN A 191 -7.05 -12.12 16.65
C ASN A 191 -6.14 -12.75 15.60
N LEU A 192 -4.94 -12.20 15.42
CA LEU A 192 -3.88 -12.85 14.66
C LEU A 192 -3.27 -13.98 15.50
N LEU A 193 -3.43 -15.21 15.02
CA LEU A 193 -2.76 -16.37 15.60
C LEU A 193 -1.40 -16.52 14.93
N ASN A 194 -0.33 -16.18 15.64
CA ASN A 194 1.03 -16.32 15.13
C ASN A 194 1.42 -17.82 15.04
N SER A 195 2.02 -18.24 13.92
CA SER A 195 2.38 -19.65 13.65
C SER A 195 3.52 -20.21 14.51
N ASN A 196 4.08 -19.41 15.42
CA ASN A 196 5.23 -19.78 16.27
C ASN A 196 4.84 -20.36 17.64
N ASN A 197 3.57 -20.64 17.91
CA ASN A 197 3.18 -21.42 19.09
C ASN A 197 3.01 -22.91 18.73
N LYS A 198 4.15 -23.58 18.54
CA LYS A 198 4.30 -25.03 18.73
C LYS A 198 5.30 -25.29 19.85
#